data_AF-A0A850IEN7-F1
#
_entry.id   AF-A0A850IEN7-F1
#
_cell.length_a   1.000
_cell.length_b   1.000
_cell.length_c   1.000
_cell.angle_alpha   90.00
_cell.angle_beta   90.00
_cell.angle_gamma   90.00
#
_symmetry.space_group_name_H-M   'P 1'
#
loop_
_entity.id
_entity.type
_entity.pdbx_description
1 polymer ?
#
loop_
_entity_poly.entity_id
_entity_poly.type
_entity_poly.pdbx_seq_one_letter_code
_entity_poly.pdbx_strand_id
1 'polypeptide(L)'
;MSKREADLPEVQQHILAAERDAARIDGVSADTQRIPIERVGILGAGTMGGGIAMNFLSIGIPVTIVERDRAPLERGIATIRRNYERAASRGRLAAEDVERALALLTPGLVIDDLAESDLIIEAVFENMAVKKDVFRKLDAIAKPGAILASNTSRLDIDVIAAETRRPEAVIGLHFFSPANVMRMLEIVRGAKTGPSQLATAMDLAGRIGKIAVVSGVCPGFIGNRMLGRRQAQAQRLILEGARPWDVDRVLTEFGFPMGPFQMSDLAGLDLGWRRETSKGESIRDLLCERDRRGQKTSKGYYDYDAERVATPSPEVEALIAEFARSRGYRSRQVTDDEILERLLYPMIDEGMKILDEGIAQRASDIDVVWLNGYGWPARTGGPMFWAEGVGLGRIATRLQSHAGKLGPDGALSQRLAHIAASDGQAN
;
A
#
# COMPACT_ATOMS: atom_id res chain seq x y z
N MET A 1 -10.29 -4.84 -32.04
CA MET A 1 -10.03 -5.40 -30.69
C MET A 1 -11.32 -6.04 -30.20
N SER A 2 -11.40 -7.38 -30.20
CA SER A 2 -12.52 -8.09 -29.57
C SER A 2 -12.38 -7.92 -28.06
N LYS A 3 -13.12 -6.96 -27.49
CA LYS A 3 -13.30 -6.82 -26.04
C LYS A 3 -14.26 -7.94 -25.63
N ARG A 4 -13.75 -9.06 -25.12
CA ARG A 4 -14.55 -9.76 -24.10
C ARG A 4 -14.46 -8.88 -22.86
N GLU A 5 -15.41 -7.97 -22.71
CA GLU A 5 -15.73 -7.49 -21.36
C GLU A 5 -16.13 -8.76 -20.59
N ALA A 6 -15.36 -9.11 -19.56
CA ALA A 6 -15.70 -10.24 -18.70
C ALA A 6 -17.14 -10.02 -18.22
N ASP A 7 -17.95 -11.09 -18.21
CA ASP A 7 -19.35 -10.97 -17.85
C ASP A 7 -19.45 -10.46 -16.40
N LEU A 8 -20.25 -9.42 -16.14
CA LEU A 8 -20.33 -8.80 -14.80
C LEU A 8 -20.61 -9.83 -13.67
N PRO A 9 -21.44 -10.87 -13.88
CA PRO A 9 -21.59 -11.97 -12.93
C PRO A 9 -20.30 -12.77 -12.69
N GLU A 10 -19.49 -13.04 -13.73
CA GLU A 10 -18.22 -13.76 -13.61
C GLU A 10 -17.21 -12.96 -12.78
N VAL A 11 -17.10 -11.66 -13.05
CA VAL A 11 -16.24 -10.74 -12.29
C VAL A 11 -16.65 -10.70 -10.82
N GLN A 12 -17.94 -10.59 -10.53
CA GLN A 12 -18.43 -10.56 -9.15
C GLN A 12 -18.20 -11.89 -8.43
N GLN A 13 -18.39 -13.01 -9.12
CA GLN A 13 -18.10 -14.35 -8.58
C GLN A 13 -16.61 -14.51 -8.26
N HIS A 14 -15.73 -14.04 -9.15
CA HIS A 14 -14.28 -14.02 -8.93
C HIS A 14 -13.93 -13.25 -7.67
N ILE A 15 -14.38 -11.99 -7.53
CA ILE A 15 -14.06 -11.15 -6.36
C ILE A 15 -14.51 -11.82 -5.05
N LEU A 16 -15.73 -12.37 -5.02
CA LEU A 16 -16.24 -13.05 -3.83
C LEU A 16 -15.50 -14.36 -3.52
N ALA A 17 -15.05 -15.09 -4.54
CA ALA A 17 -14.19 -16.26 -4.35
C ALA A 17 -12.81 -15.84 -3.83
N ALA A 18 -12.20 -14.82 -4.44
CA ALA A 18 -10.90 -14.29 -4.08
C ALA A 18 -10.84 -13.82 -2.62
N GLU A 19 -11.83 -13.06 -2.15
CA GLU A 19 -11.89 -12.63 -0.74
C GLU A 19 -12.06 -13.80 0.24
N ARG A 20 -12.86 -14.82 -0.11
CA ARG A 20 -13.01 -16.04 0.69
C ARG A 20 -11.74 -16.90 0.72
N ASP A 21 -10.99 -16.89 -0.37
CA ASP A 21 -9.76 -17.66 -0.52
C ASP A 21 -8.59 -16.99 0.19
N ALA A 22 -8.51 -15.66 0.15
CA ALA A 22 -7.54 -14.86 0.90
C ALA A 22 -7.66 -15.07 2.42
N ALA A 23 -8.86 -15.38 2.92
CA ALA A 23 -9.08 -15.73 4.32
C ALA A 23 -8.42 -17.06 4.76
N ARG A 24 -7.93 -17.87 3.80
CA ARG A 24 -7.28 -19.16 4.06
C ARG A 24 -5.77 -19.05 3.88
N ILE A 25 -5.03 -19.51 4.89
CA ILE A 25 -3.56 -19.48 4.91
C ILE A 25 -3.02 -20.88 4.57
N ASP A 26 -2.23 -20.98 3.50
CA ASP A 26 -1.59 -22.23 3.11
C ASP A 26 -0.57 -22.67 4.16
N GLY A 27 -0.65 -23.97 4.51
CA GLY A 27 0.21 -24.57 5.52
C GLY A 27 -0.14 -24.23 6.97
N VAL A 28 -1.28 -23.58 7.24
CA VAL A 28 -1.79 -23.34 8.60
C VAL A 28 -3.15 -24.04 8.75
N SER A 29 -3.27 -24.93 9.76
CA SER A 29 -4.52 -25.65 10.01
C SER A 29 -5.64 -24.69 10.43
N ALA A 30 -6.88 -24.95 10.00
CA ALA A 30 -8.05 -24.22 10.46
C ALA A 30 -8.25 -24.32 11.99
N ASP A 31 -7.79 -25.42 12.60
CA ASP A 31 -7.86 -25.69 14.05
C ASP A 31 -6.73 -25.02 14.86
N THR A 32 -5.83 -24.28 14.21
CA THR A 32 -4.72 -23.58 14.90
C THR A 32 -5.28 -22.68 16.01
N GLN A 33 -4.80 -22.86 17.24
CA GLN A 33 -5.27 -22.06 18.37
C GLN A 33 -4.96 -20.57 18.15
N ARG A 34 -5.99 -19.72 18.28
CA ARG A 34 -5.82 -18.26 18.28
C ARG A 34 -5.47 -17.77 19.68
N ILE A 35 -4.69 -16.69 19.73
CA ILE A 35 -4.31 -15.98 20.95
C ILE A 35 -5.42 -14.96 21.24
N PRO A 36 -6.07 -14.99 22.41
CA PRO A 36 -7.07 -13.97 22.77
C PRO A 36 -6.46 -12.57 22.78
N ILE A 37 -7.09 -11.63 22.07
CA ILE A 37 -6.69 -10.22 22.04
C ILE A 37 -7.77 -9.41 22.76
N GLU A 38 -7.47 -9.01 24.00
CA GLU A 38 -8.33 -8.21 24.87
C GLU A 38 -7.80 -6.79 25.06
N ARG A 39 -6.49 -6.56 24.89
CA ARG A 39 -5.84 -5.25 24.99
C ARG A 39 -4.82 -5.05 23.87
N VAL A 40 -4.87 -3.90 23.23
CA VAL A 40 -3.95 -3.54 22.14
C VAL A 40 -3.07 -2.37 22.56
N GLY A 41 -1.76 -2.51 22.34
CA GLY A 41 -0.78 -1.46 22.47
C GLY A 41 -0.43 -0.87 21.10
N ILE A 42 -0.31 0.45 21.00
CA ILE A 42 0.14 1.13 19.79
C ILE A 42 1.30 2.05 20.13
N LEU A 43 2.44 1.83 19.48
CA LEU A 43 3.60 2.71 19.61
C LEU A 43 3.65 3.67 18.43
N GLY A 44 3.35 4.94 18.69
CA GLY A 44 3.23 6.01 17.70
C GLY A 44 1.82 6.60 17.68
N ALA A 45 1.67 7.88 18.00
CA ALA A 45 0.40 8.62 17.98
C ALA A 45 0.19 9.46 16.70
N GLY A 46 1.00 9.23 15.67
CA GLY A 46 0.85 9.87 14.36
C GLY A 46 -0.41 9.42 13.60
N THR A 47 -0.52 9.84 12.33
CA THR A 47 -1.68 9.53 11.48
C THR A 47 -1.99 8.03 11.39
N MET A 48 -0.96 7.20 11.21
CA MET A 48 -1.14 5.75 11.13
C MET A 48 -1.56 5.16 12.47
N GLY A 49 -0.82 5.42 13.55
CA GLY A 49 -1.14 4.85 14.86
C GLY A 49 -2.51 5.26 15.38
N GLY A 50 -2.91 6.53 15.21
CA GLY A 50 -4.26 6.97 15.54
C GLY A 50 -5.35 6.28 14.71
N GLY A 51 -5.13 6.12 13.39
CA GLY A 51 -6.05 5.38 12.52
C GLY A 51 -6.13 3.89 12.88
N ILE A 52 -5.01 3.26 13.24
CA ILE A 52 -4.95 1.87 13.70
C ILE A 52 -5.73 1.72 15.00
N ALA A 53 -5.53 2.63 15.98
CA ALA A 53 -6.24 2.64 17.26
C ALA A 53 -7.76 2.61 17.06
N MET A 54 -8.28 3.45 16.16
CA MET A 54 -9.71 3.54 15.87
C MET A 54 -10.32 2.21 15.41
N ASN A 55 -9.57 1.32 14.74
CA ASN A 55 -10.10 0.03 14.31
C ASN A 55 -10.45 -0.88 15.52
N PHE A 56 -9.66 -0.82 16.58
CA PHE A 56 -9.85 -1.61 17.79
C PHE A 56 -10.87 -0.97 18.74
N LEU A 57 -10.77 0.35 18.95
CA LEU A 57 -11.71 1.09 19.79
C LEU A 57 -13.16 0.94 19.30
N SER A 58 -13.37 0.93 17.97
CA SER A 58 -14.70 0.81 17.37
C SER A 58 -15.38 -0.54 17.60
N ILE A 59 -14.61 -1.58 17.95
CA ILE A 59 -15.15 -2.91 18.30
C ILE A 59 -15.06 -3.21 19.80
N GLY A 60 -14.76 -2.20 20.62
CA GLY A 60 -14.75 -2.33 22.07
C GLY A 60 -13.46 -2.90 22.66
N ILE A 61 -12.36 -2.98 21.91
CA ILE A 61 -11.06 -3.42 22.42
C ILE A 61 -10.30 -2.20 22.97
N PRO A 62 -9.95 -2.17 24.27
CA PRO A 62 -9.10 -1.14 24.86
C PRO A 62 -7.77 -0.98 24.14
N VAL A 63 -7.36 0.27 23.91
CA VAL A 63 -6.09 0.62 23.29
C VAL A 63 -5.26 1.50 24.22
N THR A 64 -4.00 1.12 24.44
CA THR A 64 -2.99 2.02 25.00
C THR A 64 -2.14 2.58 23.87
N ILE A 65 -2.11 3.91 23.71
CA ILE A 65 -1.31 4.57 22.68
C ILE A 65 -0.15 5.34 23.31
N VAL A 66 1.07 4.98 22.93
CA VAL A 66 2.30 5.56 23.49
C VAL A 66 2.99 6.41 22.45
N GLU A 67 3.43 7.58 22.87
CA GLU A 67 4.26 8.48 22.07
C GLU A 67 5.36 9.09 22.94
N ARG A 68 6.51 9.43 22.35
CA ARG A 68 7.65 9.92 23.14
C ARG A 68 7.38 11.28 23.80
N ASP A 69 6.72 12.16 23.06
CA ASP A 69 6.53 13.56 23.44
C ASP A 69 5.04 13.86 23.63
N ARG A 70 4.69 14.62 24.68
CA ARG A 70 3.30 14.93 25.04
C ARG A 70 2.55 15.69 23.94
N ALA A 71 3.19 16.67 23.29
CA ALA A 71 2.52 17.47 22.27
C ALA A 71 2.10 16.65 21.03
N PRO A 72 2.96 15.78 20.44
CA PRO A 72 2.51 14.79 19.45
C PRO A 72 1.39 13.86 19.93
N LEU A 73 1.45 13.36 21.17
CA LEU A 73 0.42 12.50 21.76
C LEU A 73 -0.95 13.18 21.75
N GLU A 74 -1.03 14.39 22.32
CA GLU A 74 -2.26 15.18 22.39
C GLU A 74 -2.81 15.49 21.00
N ARG A 75 -1.94 15.82 20.02
CA ARG A 75 -2.37 16.00 18.62
C ARG A 75 -2.95 14.73 18.02
N GLY A 76 -2.36 13.57 18.30
CA GLY A 76 -2.86 12.26 17.88
C GLY A 76 -4.26 11.99 18.42
N ILE A 77 -4.44 12.12 19.73
CA ILE A 77 -5.73 11.93 20.42
C ILE A 77 -6.79 12.90 19.90
N ALA A 78 -6.44 14.18 19.74
CA ALA A 78 -7.35 15.17 19.16
C ALA A 78 -7.75 14.81 17.72
N THR A 79 -6.86 14.20 16.94
CA THR A 79 -7.16 13.72 15.59
C THR A 79 -8.11 12.53 15.60
N ILE A 80 -7.92 11.58 16.52
CA ILE A 80 -8.84 10.44 16.74
C ILE A 80 -10.25 10.96 17.07
N ARG A 81 -10.36 11.86 18.06
CA ARG A 81 -11.63 12.49 18.47
C ARG A 81 -12.31 13.19 17.29
N ARG A 82 -11.61 14.05 16.55
CA ARG A 82 -12.17 14.75 15.38
C ARG A 82 -12.68 13.78 14.30
N ASN A 83 -11.99 12.66 14.09
CA ASN A 83 -12.44 11.66 13.12
C ASN A 83 -13.76 10.99 13.54
N TYR A 84 -13.91 10.66 14.84
CA TYR A 84 -15.17 10.14 15.38
C TYR A 84 -16.30 11.18 15.33
N GLU A 85 -16.04 12.42 15.75
CA GLU A 85 -17.01 13.52 15.69
C GLU A 85 -17.47 13.79 14.25
N ARG A 86 -16.56 13.71 13.27
CA ARG A 86 -16.91 13.83 11.85
C ARG A 86 -17.77 12.67 11.34
N ALA A 87 -17.56 11.46 11.85
CA ALA A 87 -18.43 10.33 11.54
C ALA A 87 -19.83 10.53 12.14
N ALA A 88 -19.89 11.02 13.38
CA ALA A 88 -21.13 11.32 14.08
C ALA A 88 -21.92 12.45 13.41
N SER A 89 -21.25 13.54 13.01
CA SER A 89 -21.89 14.66 12.31
C SER A 89 -22.46 14.28 10.93
N ARG A 90 -22.01 13.14 10.38
CA ARG A 90 -22.51 12.55 9.13
C ARG A 90 -23.55 11.44 9.36
N GLY A 91 -24.01 11.27 10.59
CA GLY A 91 -25.00 10.25 10.96
C GLY A 91 -24.49 8.80 10.85
N ARG A 92 -23.16 8.58 10.80
CA ARG A 92 -22.57 7.23 10.72
C ARG A 92 -22.33 6.59 12.09
N LEU A 93 -22.47 7.36 13.17
CA LEU A 93 -22.14 6.98 14.54
C LEU A 93 -22.94 7.88 15.50
N ALA A 94 -23.38 7.37 16.66
CA ALA A 94 -24.04 8.22 17.66
C ALA A 94 -23.00 9.02 18.47
N ALA A 95 -23.37 10.20 18.96
CA ALA A 95 -22.46 11.03 19.77
C ALA A 95 -21.94 10.29 21.02
N GLU A 96 -22.77 9.46 21.64
CA GLU A 96 -22.40 8.63 22.79
C GLU A 96 -21.33 7.58 22.44
N ASP A 97 -21.35 7.06 21.21
CA ASP A 97 -20.38 6.09 20.73
C ASP A 97 -18.97 6.72 20.62
N VAL A 98 -18.88 8.04 20.40
CA VAL A 98 -17.61 8.79 20.40
C VAL A 98 -16.97 8.70 21.79
N GLU A 99 -17.72 9.03 22.84
CA GLU A 99 -17.21 9.00 24.20
C GLU A 99 -16.93 7.57 24.67
N ARG A 100 -17.74 6.58 24.26
CA ARG A 100 -17.45 5.16 24.54
C ARG A 100 -16.13 4.70 23.91
N ALA A 101 -15.88 5.07 22.65
CA ALA A 101 -14.62 4.74 21.99
C ALA A 101 -13.43 5.43 22.66
N LEU A 102 -13.58 6.69 23.07
CA LEU A 102 -12.49 7.44 23.71
C LEU A 102 -12.23 7.00 25.16
N ALA A 103 -13.24 6.51 25.88
CA ALA A 103 -13.07 5.91 27.21
C ALA A 103 -12.22 4.63 27.19
N LEU A 104 -12.10 3.98 26.03
CA LEU A 104 -11.26 2.80 25.81
C LEU A 104 -9.81 3.17 25.40
N LEU A 105 -9.51 4.45 25.19
CA LEU A 105 -8.19 4.91 24.79
C LEU A 105 -7.39 5.42 26.00
N THR A 106 -6.30 4.73 26.32
CA THR A 106 -5.36 5.12 27.37
C THR A 106 -4.11 5.75 26.75
N PRO A 107 -3.83 7.04 26.99
CA PRO A 107 -2.60 7.67 26.50
C PRO A 107 -1.42 7.38 27.43
N GLY A 108 -0.26 7.05 26.85
CA GLY A 108 0.98 6.78 27.57
C GLY A 108 2.17 7.56 26.99
N LEU A 109 3.21 7.74 27.81
CA LEU A 109 4.45 8.44 27.42
C LEU A 109 5.69 7.55 27.53
N VAL A 110 5.55 6.38 28.15
CA VAL A 110 6.65 5.44 28.33
C VAL A 110 6.27 4.10 27.72
N ILE A 111 7.26 3.41 27.14
CA ILE A 111 7.01 2.16 26.42
C ILE A 111 6.52 1.04 27.35
N ASP A 112 6.87 1.11 28.64
CA ASP A 112 6.42 0.20 29.69
C ASP A 112 4.89 0.20 29.87
N ASP A 113 4.20 1.28 29.47
CA ASP A 113 2.72 1.34 29.49
C ASP A 113 2.10 0.26 28.57
N LEU A 114 2.88 -0.33 27.66
CA LEU A 114 2.43 -1.37 26.72
C LEU A 114 2.57 -2.80 27.26
N ALA A 115 3.21 -3.01 28.43
CA ALA A 115 3.61 -4.33 28.93
C ALA A 115 2.46 -5.35 29.02
N GLU A 116 1.26 -4.88 29.37
CA GLU A 116 0.06 -5.71 29.57
C GLU A 116 -0.75 -6.00 28.29
N SER A 117 -0.30 -5.50 27.13
CA SER A 117 -1.00 -5.67 25.85
C SER A 117 -0.86 -7.09 25.29
N ASP A 118 -1.91 -7.63 24.69
CA ASP A 118 -1.87 -8.93 23.99
C ASP A 118 -1.30 -8.79 22.56
N LEU A 119 -1.51 -7.63 21.95
CA LEU A 119 -0.96 -7.25 20.65
C LEU A 119 -0.36 -5.85 20.76
N ILE A 120 0.90 -5.70 20.37
CA ILE A 120 1.56 -4.39 20.28
C ILE A 120 1.87 -4.10 18.81
N ILE A 121 1.36 -2.98 18.28
CA ILE A 121 1.60 -2.54 16.90
C ILE A 121 2.52 -1.31 16.89
N GLU A 122 3.68 -1.46 16.27
CA GLU A 122 4.63 -0.38 16.04
C GLU A 122 4.27 0.41 14.78
N ALA A 123 4.09 1.72 14.94
CA ALA A 123 3.76 2.68 13.88
C ALA A 123 4.63 3.96 13.96
N VAL A 124 5.92 3.78 14.27
CA VAL A 124 6.94 4.83 14.34
C VAL A 124 7.60 5.07 12.97
N PHE A 125 8.59 5.97 12.94
CA PHE A 125 9.27 6.39 11.73
C PHE A 125 9.90 5.23 10.95
N GLU A 126 9.83 5.31 9.61
CA GLU A 126 10.23 4.24 8.69
C GLU A 126 11.77 4.16 8.52
N ASN A 127 12.46 3.74 9.58
CA ASN A 127 13.90 3.55 9.62
C ASN A 127 14.27 2.23 10.34
N MET A 128 15.11 1.41 9.71
CA MET A 128 15.48 0.11 10.25
C MET A 128 16.16 0.20 11.62
N ALA A 129 17.09 1.13 11.83
CA ALA A 129 17.78 1.26 13.12
C ALA A 129 16.81 1.63 14.26
N VAL A 130 15.85 2.52 13.98
CA VAL A 130 14.79 2.89 14.92
C VAL A 130 13.92 1.68 15.25
N LYS A 131 13.46 0.93 14.25
CA LYS A 131 12.61 -0.26 14.47
C LYS A 131 13.35 -1.36 15.23
N LYS A 132 14.63 -1.59 14.95
CA LYS A 132 15.46 -2.53 15.70
C LYS A 132 15.53 -2.17 17.19
N ASP A 133 15.81 -0.90 17.51
CA ASP A 133 15.85 -0.43 18.91
C ASP A 133 14.48 -0.59 19.60
N VAL A 134 13.40 -0.22 18.91
CA VAL A 134 12.03 -0.39 19.41
C VAL A 134 11.72 -1.85 19.70
N PHE A 135 12.01 -2.78 18.78
CA PHE A 135 11.66 -4.18 18.97
C PHE A 135 12.48 -4.86 20.08
N ARG A 136 13.72 -4.43 20.34
CA ARG A 136 14.47 -4.87 21.54
C ARG A 136 13.78 -4.44 22.83
N LYS A 137 13.30 -3.20 22.88
CA LYS A 137 12.59 -2.67 24.05
C LYS A 137 11.24 -3.35 24.25
N LEU A 138 10.49 -3.57 23.16
CA LEU A 138 9.24 -4.31 23.19
C LEU A 138 9.44 -5.76 23.64
N ASP A 139 10.48 -6.46 23.16
CA ASP A 139 10.78 -7.82 23.61
C ASP A 139 11.08 -7.91 25.12
N ALA A 140 11.68 -6.86 25.69
CA ALA A 140 11.99 -6.80 27.11
C ALA A 140 10.75 -6.62 28.00
N ILE A 141 9.77 -5.82 27.56
CA ILE A 141 8.60 -5.43 28.37
C ILE A 141 7.34 -6.25 28.07
N ALA A 142 7.21 -6.81 26.87
CA ALA A 142 5.99 -7.50 26.47
C ALA A 142 5.79 -8.79 27.26
N LYS A 143 4.59 -8.95 27.84
CA LYS A 143 4.20 -10.17 28.55
C LYS A 143 4.34 -11.44 27.68
N PRO A 144 4.53 -12.63 28.29
CA PRO A 144 4.55 -13.89 27.54
C PRO A 144 3.27 -14.08 26.71
N GLY A 145 3.43 -14.57 25.47
CA GLY A 145 2.31 -14.79 24.55
C GLY A 145 1.86 -13.57 23.74
N ALA A 146 2.32 -12.36 24.08
CA ALA A 146 1.98 -11.15 23.32
C ALA A 146 2.54 -11.19 21.89
N ILE A 147 1.78 -10.68 20.93
CA ILE A 147 2.16 -10.53 19.52
C ILE A 147 2.83 -9.16 19.33
N LEU A 148 3.97 -9.13 18.64
CA LEU A 148 4.68 -7.90 18.29
C LEU A 148 4.56 -7.65 16.78
N ALA A 149 3.82 -6.61 16.41
CA ALA A 149 3.52 -6.29 15.02
C ALA A 149 4.22 -5.01 14.57
N SER A 150 4.74 -5.01 13.33
CA SER A 150 5.23 -3.79 12.66
C SER A 150 4.27 -3.36 11.56
N ASN A 151 3.93 -2.07 11.52
CA ASN A 151 3.18 -1.45 10.41
C ASN A 151 4.08 -0.96 9.27
N THR A 152 5.36 -1.38 9.21
CA THR A 152 6.25 -1.03 8.10
C THR A 152 5.63 -1.40 6.75
N SER A 153 5.91 -0.59 5.72
CA SER A 153 5.36 -0.79 4.36
C SER A 153 6.39 -1.36 3.38
N ARG A 154 7.64 -1.54 3.83
CA ARG A 154 8.77 -1.95 2.98
C ARG A 154 9.97 -2.56 3.70
N LEU A 155 10.10 -2.38 5.02
CA LEU A 155 11.26 -2.90 5.74
C LEU A 155 11.11 -4.39 6.00
N ASP A 156 12.24 -5.07 6.01
CA ASP A 156 12.32 -6.51 6.20
C ASP A 156 11.91 -6.89 7.64
N ILE A 157 10.81 -7.65 7.75
CA ILE A 157 10.27 -8.12 9.04
C ILE A 157 11.20 -9.14 9.69
N ASP A 158 11.93 -9.96 8.94
CA ASP A 158 12.86 -10.94 9.49
C ASP A 158 14.04 -10.26 10.17
N VAL A 159 14.52 -9.16 9.59
CA VAL A 159 15.56 -8.32 10.19
C VAL A 159 15.09 -7.65 11.48
N ILE A 160 13.80 -7.31 11.58
CA ILE A 160 13.20 -6.78 12.82
C ILE A 160 13.02 -7.90 13.85
N ALA A 161 12.50 -9.05 13.45
CA ALA A 161 12.25 -10.20 14.30
C ALA A 161 13.53 -10.76 14.94
N ALA A 162 14.65 -10.70 14.22
CA ALA A 162 15.97 -11.13 14.68
C ALA A 162 16.50 -10.33 15.89
N GLU A 163 15.93 -9.16 16.18
CA GLU A 163 16.28 -8.35 17.36
C GLU A 163 15.52 -8.76 18.62
N THR A 164 14.67 -9.78 18.53
CA THR A 164 13.86 -10.28 19.65
C THR A 164 14.27 -11.70 20.03
N ARG A 165 13.99 -12.11 21.27
CA ARG A 165 14.15 -13.50 21.72
C ARG A 165 12.94 -14.39 21.37
N ARG A 166 11.90 -13.80 20.75
CA ARG A 166 10.62 -14.44 20.39
C ARG A 166 10.24 -14.16 18.94
N PRO A 167 11.10 -14.44 17.94
CA PRO A 167 10.83 -14.10 16.56
C PRO A 167 9.54 -14.73 16.01
N GLU A 168 9.07 -15.83 16.60
CA GLU A 168 7.77 -16.45 16.33
C GLU A 168 6.57 -15.58 16.70
N ALA A 169 6.73 -14.66 17.65
CA ALA A 169 5.72 -13.70 18.06
C ALA A 169 5.72 -12.43 17.18
N VAL A 170 6.67 -12.29 16.25
CA VAL A 170 6.82 -11.09 15.41
C VAL A 170 6.12 -11.27 14.06
N ILE A 171 5.37 -10.26 13.64
CA ILE A 171 4.59 -10.26 12.40
C ILE A 171 4.53 -8.85 11.78
N GLY A 172 4.32 -8.73 10.47
CA GLY A 172 3.94 -7.45 9.87
C GLY A 172 2.43 -7.31 9.79
N LEU A 173 1.90 -6.18 10.25
CA LEU A 173 0.50 -5.78 10.06
C LEU A 173 0.48 -4.44 9.31
N HIS A 174 0.61 -4.50 7.98
CA HIS A 174 0.70 -3.33 7.13
C HIS A 174 -0.70 -2.79 6.82
N PHE A 175 -1.11 -1.78 7.60
CA PHE A 175 -2.34 -1.03 7.38
C PHE A 175 -2.15 0.03 6.29
N PHE A 176 -3.21 0.25 5.52
CA PHE A 176 -3.21 1.22 4.42
C PHE A 176 -3.75 2.57 4.90
N SER A 177 -3.07 3.66 4.54
CA SER A 177 -3.51 5.01 4.92
C SER A 177 -4.70 5.49 4.10
N PRO A 178 -5.74 6.10 4.70
CA PRO A 178 -5.97 6.24 6.15
C PRO A 178 -6.42 4.91 6.80
N ALA A 179 -5.75 4.49 7.87
CA ALA A 179 -5.90 3.14 8.45
C ALA A 179 -7.28 2.84 9.03
N ASN A 180 -8.08 3.85 9.37
CA ASN A 180 -9.47 3.69 9.84
C ASN A 180 -10.49 3.65 8.69
N VAL A 181 -10.06 3.88 7.44
CA VAL A 181 -10.94 3.92 6.26
C VAL A 181 -10.63 2.79 5.30
N MET A 182 -9.34 2.58 4.98
CA MET A 182 -8.94 1.56 4.02
C MET A 182 -9.22 0.17 4.56
N ARG A 183 -9.85 -0.70 3.76
CA ARG A 183 -10.20 -2.07 4.18
C ARG A 183 -9.00 -3.02 4.13
N MET A 184 -8.01 -2.75 3.29
CA MET A 184 -6.87 -3.64 3.11
C MET A 184 -5.97 -3.70 4.35
N LEU A 185 -5.61 -4.92 4.75
CA LEU A 185 -4.55 -5.20 5.71
C LEU A 185 -3.62 -6.28 5.12
N GLU A 186 -2.38 -5.91 4.81
CA GLU A 186 -1.40 -6.88 4.33
C GLU A 186 -0.65 -7.47 5.54
N ILE A 187 -0.82 -8.78 5.77
CA ILE A 187 -0.23 -9.50 6.89
C ILE A 187 1.08 -10.12 6.41
N VAL A 188 2.20 -9.58 6.84
CA VAL A 188 3.52 -10.01 6.39
C VAL A 188 4.04 -11.11 7.29
N ARG A 189 4.13 -12.32 6.74
CA ARG A 189 4.64 -13.53 7.40
C ARG A 189 6.16 -13.53 7.34
N GLY A 190 6.79 -13.29 8.49
CA GLY A 190 8.23 -13.54 8.65
C GLY A 190 8.54 -15.04 8.61
N ALA A 191 9.79 -15.37 8.33
CA ALA A 191 10.29 -16.74 8.22
C ALA A 191 10.05 -17.56 9.50
N LYS A 192 10.03 -16.91 10.66
CA LYS A 192 9.81 -17.55 11.97
C LYS A 192 8.42 -17.32 12.55
N THR A 193 7.59 -16.45 11.96
CA THR A 193 6.26 -16.11 12.50
C THR A 193 5.44 -17.37 12.73
N GLY A 194 4.93 -17.52 13.96
CA GLY A 194 4.22 -18.73 14.36
C GLY A 194 2.82 -18.83 13.74
N PRO A 195 2.29 -20.07 13.60
CA PRO A 195 0.98 -20.30 12.99
C PRO A 195 -0.15 -19.67 13.82
N SER A 196 -0.05 -19.66 15.16
CA SER A 196 -1.02 -19.00 16.04
C SER A 196 -1.06 -17.49 15.84
N GLN A 197 0.09 -16.83 15.61
CA GLN A 197 0.15 -15.40 15.34
C GLN A 197 -0.52 -15.06 14.02
N LEU A 198 -0.25 -15.83 12.96
CA LEU A 198 -0.91 -15.66 11.66
C LEU A 198 -2.42 -15.89 11.74
N ALA A 199 -2.87 -16.98 12.37
CA ALA A 199 -4.28 -17.28 12.54
C ALA A 199 -5.01 -16.21 13.37
N THR A 200 -4.35 -15.70 14.43
CA THR A 200 -4.89 -14.61 15.25
C THR A 200 -4.98 -13.32 14.46
N ALA A 201 -3.96 -12.97 13.68
CA ALA A 201 -3.96 -11.75 12.89
C ALA A 201 -5.03 -11.77 11.79
N MET A 202 -5.23 -12.90 11.11
CA MET A 202 -6.29 -13.07 10.11
C MET A 202 -7.70 -12.97 10.73
N ASP A 203 -7.94 -13.63 11.87
CA ASP A 203 -9.22 -13.53 12.59
C ASP A 203 -9.49 -12.09 13.06
N LEU A 204 -8.46 -11.47 13.66
CA LEU A 204 -8.54 -10.11 14.15
C LEU A 204 -8.86 -9.13 13.02
N ALA A 205 -8.23 -9.29 11.85
CA ALA A 205 -8.50 -8.48 10.67
C ALA A 205 -10.00 -8.47 10.31
N GLY A 206 -10.63 -9.64 10.25
CA GLY A 206 -12.06 -9.76 10.00
C GLY A 206 -12.90 -9.06 11.08
N ARG A 207 -12.55 -9.24 12.36
CA ARG A 207 -13.23 -8.60 13.49
C ARG A 207 -13.17 -7.07 13.44
N ILE A 208 -12.04 -6.50 12.99
CA ILE A 208 -11.87 -5.04 12.84
C ILE A 208 -12.30 -4.52 11.46
N GLY A 209 -13.05 -5.31 10.68
CA GLY A 209 -13.59 -4.89 9.38
C GLY A 209 -12.56 -4.71 8.27
N LYS A 210 -11.40 -5.37 8.40
CA LYS A 210 -10.37 -5.43 7.36
C LYS A 210 -10.53 -6.67 6.49
N ILE A 211 -10.02 -6.56 5.27
CA ILE A 211 -9.79 -7.66 4.35
C ILE A 211 -8.29 -7.92 4.36
N ALA A 212 -7.91 -9.10 4.84
CA ALA A 212 -6.52 -9.46 5.01
C ALA A 212 -6.03 -10.39 3.90
N VAL A 213 -4.78 -10.17 3.49
CA VAL A 213 -4.02 -11.05 2.61
C VAL A 213 -2.67 -11.31 3.25
N VAL A 214 -2.22 -12.56 3.22
CA VAL A 214 -0.89 -12.95 3.70
C VAL A 214 0.14 -12.70 2.61
N SER A 215 1.24 -12.05 2.98
CA SER A 215 2.37 -11.74 2.13
C SER A 215 3.66 -12.29 2.73
N GLY A 216 4.59 -12.74 1.89
CA GLY A 216 5.97 -13.02 2.27
C GLY A 216 6.79 -11.74 2.48
N VAL A 217 7.99 -11.90 3.03
CA VAL A 217 8.90 -10.75 3.23
C VAL A 217 9.64 -10.42 1.93
N CYS A 218 9.33 -9.26 1.35
CA CYS A 218 10.15 -8.64 0.31
C CYS A 218 9.96 -7.10 0.32
N PRO A 219 10.86 -6.33 -0.31
CA PRO A 219 10.71 -4.88 -0.39
C PRO A 219 9.38 -4.48 -1.05
N GLY A 220 8.51 -3.84 -0.28
CA GLY A 220 7.20 -3.40 -0.74
C GLY A 220 6.13 -4.49 -0.81
N PHE A 221 6.42 -5.69 -0.31
CA PHE A 221 5.48 -6.81 -0.20
C PHE A 221 4.78 -7.12 -1.54
N ILE A 222 3.45 -7.24 -1.58
CA ILE A 222 2.71 -7.45 -2.83
C ILE A 222 2.41 -6.09 -3.46
N GLY A 223 1.69 -5.25 -2.72
CA GLY A 223 1.07 -4.05 -3.26
C GLY A 223 2.06 -2.98 -3.70
N ASN A 224 2.94 -2.56 -2.79
CA ASN A 224 3.87 -1.46 -3.06
C ASN A 224 4.95 -1.86 -4.07
N ARG A 225 5.33 -3.14 -4.08
CA ARG A 225 6.24 -3.72 -5.08
C ARG A 225 5.68 -3.58 -6.50
N MET A 226 4.42 -3.98 -6.72
CA MET A 226 3.74 -3.79 -8.00
C MET A 226 3.52 -2.31 -8.32
N LEU A 227 3.11 -1.49 -7.35
CA LEU A 227 2.89 -0.06 -7.54
C LEU A 227 4.17 0.66 -8.00
N GLY A 228 5.34 0.25 -7.49
CA GLY A 228 6.64 0.78 -7.89
C GLY A 228 6.88 0.67 -9.39
N ARG A 229 6.47 -0.44 -10.03
CA ARG A 229 6.60 -0.62 -11.49
C ARG A 229 5.74 0.36 -12.28
N ARG A 230 4.49 0.56 -11.86
CA ARG A 230 3.61 1.57 -12.47
C ARG A 230 4.18 2.98 -12.34
N GLN A 231 4.69 3.32 -11.15
CA GLN A 231 5.26 4.64 -10.89
C GLN A 231 6.51 4.88 -11.73
N ALA A 232 7.40 3.89 -11.85
CA ALA A 232 8.58 3.98 -12.71
C ALA A 232 8.20 4.25 -14.17
N GLN A 233 7.19 3.56 -14.69
CA GLN A 233 6.72 3.77 -16.06
C GLN A 233 5.98 5.09 -16.24
N ALA A 234 5.18 5.54 -15.27
CA ALA A 234 4.54 6.86 -15.31
C ALA A 234 5.59 7.98 -15.43
N GLN A 235 6.63 7.94 -14.61
CA GLN A 235 7.76 8.88 -14.68
C GLN A 235 8.49 8.80 -16.01
N ARG A 236 8.70 7.61 -16.54
CA ARG A 236 9.40 7.45 -17.83
C ARG A 236 8.56 7.94 -19.02
N LEU A 237 7.25 7.69 -19.01
CA LEU A 237 6.31 8.16 -20.04
C LEU A 237 6.36 9.68 -20.19
N ILE A 238 6.43 10.43 -19.09
CA ILE A 238 6.50 11.90 -19.15
C ILE A 238 7.84 12.42 -19.68
N LEU A 239 8.94 11.68 -19.43
CA LEU A 239 10.24 12.00 -20.02
C LEU A 239 10.29 11.72 -21.52
N GLU A 240 9.46 10.77 -22.00
CA GLU A 240 9.37 10.41 -23.42
C GLU A 240 8.38 11.30 -24.20
N GLY A 241 7.64 12.19 -23.54
CA GLY A 241 6.77 13.17 -24.19
C GLY A 241 5.28 13.07 -23.86
N ALA A 242 4.86 12.12 -23.00
CA ALA A 242 3.51 12.17 -22.43
C ALA A 242 3.38 13.33 -21.43
N ARG A 243 2.17 13.86 -21.22
CA ARG A 243 1.92 14.86 -20.16
C ARG A 243 1.37 14.17 -18.92
N PRO A 244 1.63 14.68 -17.70
CA PRO A 244 1.10 14.09 -16.47
C PRO A 244 -0.42 13.85 -16.51
N TRP A 245 -1.18 14.80 -17.07
CA TRP A 245 -2.62 14.68 -17.22
C TRP A 245 -3.09 13.72 -18.30
N ASP A 246 -2.29 13.40 -19.32
CA ASP A 246 -2.64 12.33 -20.26
C ASP A 246 -2.52 10.97 -19.55
N VAL A 247 -1.45 10.78 -18.78
CA VAL A 247 -1.19 9.56 -18.00
C VAL A 247 -2.29 9.34 -16.97
N ASP A 248 -2.64 10.37 -16.20
CA ASP A 248 -3.70 10.29 -15.20
C ASP A 248 -5.06 10.06 -15.85
N ARG A 249 -5.38 10.78 -16.94
CA ARG A 249 -6.64 10.61 -17.69
C ARG A 249 -6.82 9.16 -18.15
N VAL A 250 -5.80 8.58 -18.80
CA VAL A 250 -5.88 7.19 -19.30
C VAL A 250 -6.19 6.19 -18.19
N LEU A 251 -5.61 6.33 -16.99
CA LEU A 251 -5.96 5.45 -15.87
C LEU A 251 -7.34 5.71 -15.29
N THR A 252 -7.79 6.97 -15.22
CA THR A 252 -9.13 7.28 -14.74
C THR A 252 -10.21 6.80 -15.72
N GLU A 253 -9.98 6.90 -17.04
CA GLU A 253 -10.83 6.31 -18.07
C GLU A 253 -10.82 4.77 -18.00
N PHE A 254 -9.68 4.15 -17.68
CA PHE A 254 -9.62 2.72 -17.34
C PHE A 254 -10.38 2.38 -16.06
N GLY A 255 -10.64 3.36 -15.17
CA GLY A 255 -11.53 3.23 -14.03
C GLY A 255 -10.88 3.40 -12.66
N PHE A 256 -9.60 3.75 -12.58
CA PHE A 256 -8.99 4.08 -11.30
C PHE A 256 -9.60 5.38 -10.74
N PRO A 257 -9.72 5.52 -9.42
CA PRO A 257 -10.26 6.75 -8.83
C PRO A 257 -9.31 7.96 -9.01
N MET A 258 -8.02 7.71 -9.24
CA MET A 258 -6.99 8.74 -9.35
C MET A 258 -5.77 8.22 -10.11
N GLY A 259 -5.16 9.07 -10.93
CA GLY A 259 -3.90 8.78 -11.62
C GLY A 259 -2.66 8.95 -10.72
N PRO A 260 -1.48 8.45 -11.16
CA PRO A 260 -0.25 8.49 -10.36
C PRO A 260 0.22 9.90 -10.00
N PHE A 261 0.00 10.91 -10.84
CA PHE A 261 0.51 12.25 -10.59
C PHE A 261 -0.37 13.01 -9.59
N GLN A 262 -1.69 12.96 -9.75
CA GLN A 262 -2.63 13.48 -8.76
C GLN A 262 -2.49 12.75 -7.41
N MET A 263 -2.24 11.44 -7.42
CA MET A 263 -1.97 10.68 -6.19
C MET A 263 -0.70 11.17 -5.49
N SER A 264 0.35 11.47 -6.27
CA SER A 264 1.61 12.02 -5.74
C SER A 264 1.39 13.42 -5.13
N ASP A 265 0.60 14.27 -5.79
CA ASP A 265 0.24 15.59 -5.29
C ASP A 265 -0.65 15.54 -4.02
N LEU A 266 -1.54 14.54 -3.92
CA LEU A 266 -2.34 14.31 -2.73
C LEU A 266 -1.49 13.84 -1.54
N ALA A 267 -0.56 12.91 -1.79
CA ALA A 267 0.37 12.41 -0.76
C ALA A 267 1.35 13.51 -0.29
N GLY A 268 1.75 14.39 -1.21
CA GLY A 268 2.73 15.45 -0.99
C GLY A 268 4.09 15.05 -1.55
N LEU A 269 4.59 15.83 -2.50
CA LEU A 269 5.85 15.52 -3.22
C LEU A 269 7.09 15.62 -2.34
N ASP A 270 6.99 16.38 -1.25
CA ASP A 270 8.06 16.60 -0.28
C ASP A 270 8.13 15.52 0.81
N LEU A 271 7.28 14.48 0.76
CA LEU A 271 7.35 13.37 1.69
C LEU A 271 8.69 12.63 1.54
N GLY A 272 9.52 12.72 2.59
CA GLY A 272 10.87 12.16 2.58
C GLY A 272 11.90 12.98 1.80
N TRP A 273 11.52 14.12 1.23
CA TRP A 273 12.43 15.06 0.57
C TRP A 273 12.99 16.08 1.58
N ARG A 274 14.24 16.53 1.37
CA ARG A 274 14.88 17.58 2.16
C ARG A 274 15.59 18.54 1.22
N ARG A 275 15.41 19.85 1.45
CA ARG A 275 15.97 20.91 0.59
C ARG A 275 17.50 20.84 0.56
N GLU A 276 18.12 20.55 1.70
CA GLU A 276 19.58 20.56 1.90
C GLU A 276 20.29 19.41 1.15
N THR A 277 19.57 18.32 0.88
CA THR A 277 20.11 17.14 0.18
C THR A 277 19.61 17.02 -1.25
N SER A 278 18.78 17.95 -1.72
CA SER A 278 18.21 17.91 -3.06
C SER A 278 19.29 18.17 -4.11
N LYS A 279 19.26 17.41 -5.19
CA LYS A 279 20.21 17.51 -6.31
C LYS A 279 19.54 17.81 -7.65
N GLY A 280 18.23 18.09 -7.66
CA GLY A 280 17.46 18.25 -8.89
C GLY A 280 17.53 17.03 -9.82
N GLU A 281 17.69 15.82 -9.26
CA GLU A 281 17.95 14.61 -10.06
C GLU A 281 16.67 13.95 -10.61
N SER A 282 15.50 14.39 -10.16
CA SER A 282 14.19 13.93 -10.61
C SER A 282 13.21 15.09 -10.79
N ILE A 283 12.12 14.86 -11.54
CA ILE A 283 11.03 15.84 -11.68
C ILE A 283 10.45 16.21 -10.31
N ARG A 284 10.28 15.23 -9.41
CA ARG A 284 9.82 15.46 -8.04
C ARG A 284 10.71 16.44 -7.29
N ASP A 285 12.03 16.28 -7.38
CA ASP A 285 12.98 17.15 -6.69
C ASP A 285 12.89 18.58 -7.25
N LEU A 286 12.86 18.72 -8.58
CA LEU A 286 12.71 20.02 -9.25
C LEU A 286 11.39 20.74 -8.90
N LEU A 287 10.29 19.99 -8.73
CA LEU A 287 9.02 20.52 -8.26
C LEU A 287 9.11 20.99 -6.80
N CYS A 288 9.70 20.17 -5.91
CA CYS A 288 9.87 20.52 -4.51
C CYS A 288 10.77 21.74 -4.30
N GLU A 289 11.85 21.85 -5.08
CA GLU A 289 12.76 23.00 -5.08
C GLU A 289 12.04 24.32 -5.41
N ARG A 290 11.01 24.25 -6.26
CA ARG A 290 10.12 25.36 -6.67
C ARG A 290 8.88 25.52 -5.77
N ASP A 291 8.87 24.87 -4.61
CA ASP A 291 7.75 24.87 -3.66
C ASP A 291 6.42 24.35 -4.22
N ARG A 292 6.48 23.54 -5.28
CA ARG A 292 5.36 22.77 -5.82
C ARG A 292 5.31 21.42 -5.10
N ARG A 293 4.71 21.36 -3.90
CA ARG A 293 4.70 20.19 -3.00
C ARG A 293 3.38 19.42 -2.97
N GLY A 294 2.51 19.65 -3.95
CA GLY A 294 1.20 18.99 -4.09
C GLY A 294 0.03 19.85 -3.60
N GLN A 295 -1.08 19.21 -3.23
CA GLN A 295 -2.33 19.90 -2.88
C GLN A 295 -2.19 20.83 -1.67
N LYS A 296 -1.29 20.50 -0.73
CA LYS A 296 -1.07 21.32 0.48
C LYS A 296 -0.43 22.68 0.22
N THR A 297 0.23 22.84 -0.93
CA THR A 297 0.78 24.12 -1.41
C THR A 297 0.00 24.64 -2.62
N SER A 298 -1.17 24.05 -2.90
CA SER A 298 -2.00 24.32 -4.08
C SER A 298 -1.28 24.13 -5.43
N LYS A 299 -0.09 23.51 -5.43
CA LYS A 299 0.80 23.40 -6.60
C LYS A 299 1.64 22.14 -6.48
N GLY A 300 1.62 21.29 -7.49
CA GLY A 300 2.41 20.08 -7.65
C GLY A 300 2.68 19.80 -9.12
N TYR A 301 2.40 18.59 -9.59
CA TYR A 301 2.26 18.30 -11.03
C TYR A 301 1.10 19.09 -11.66
N TYR A 302 0.09 19.42 -10.87
CA TYR A 302 -1.04 20.27 -11.23
C TYR A 302 -1.01 21.60 -10.49
N ASP A 303 -1.78 22.58 -10.97
CA ASP A 303 -2.21 23.72 -10.17
C ASP A 303 -3.59 23.41 -9.56
N TYR A 304 -3.81 23.78 -8.29
CA TYR A 304 -5.04 23.50 -7.55
C TYR A 304 -5.70 24.80 -7.07
N ASP A 305 -7.01 24.89 -7.21
CA ASP A 305 -7.81 25.97 -6.61
C ASP A 305 -8.12 25.72 -5.12
N ALA A 306 -8.96 26.57 -4.52
CA ALA A 306 -9.32 26.46 -3.10
C ALA A 306 -10.13 25.19 -2.81
N GLU A 307 -10.89 24.72 -3.80
CA GLU A 307 -11.70 23.50 -3.82
C GLU A 307 -10.88 22.25 -4.13
N ARG A 308 -9.58 22.41 -4.42
CA ARG A 308 -8.61 21.37 -4.80
C ARG A 308 -8.94 20.70 -6.13
N VAL A 309 -9.58 21.42 -7.05
CA VAL A 309 -9.74 21.00 -8.44
C VAL A 309 -8.39 21.15 -9.16
N ALA A 310 -7.94 20.08 -9.80
CA ALA A 310 -6.66 20.03 -10.49
C ALA A 310 -6.76 20.62 -11.91
N THR A 311 -5.81 21.48 -12.28
CA THR A 311 -5.68 22.02 -13.64
C THR A 311 -4.27 21.77 -14.20
N PRO A 312 -4.15 21.43 -15.51
CA PRO A 312 -2.85 21.30 -16.17
C PRO A 312 -2.00 22.55 -16.01
N SER A 313 -0.71 22.37 -15.72
CA SER A 313 0.23 23.48 -15.47
C SER A 313 1.24 23.63 -16.61
N PRO A 314 1.20 24.73 -17.39
CA PRO A 314 2.19 24.99 -18.44
C PRO A 314 3.63 25.10 -17.89
N GLU A 315 3.80 25.56 -16.65
CA GLU A 315 5.09 25.60 -15.95
C GLU A 315 5.68 24.19 -15.80
N VAL A 316 4.85 23.24 -15.36
CA VAL A 316 5.27 21.85 -15.16
C VAL A 316 5.57 21.17 -16.49
N GLU A 317 4.79 21.43 -17.53
CA GLU A 317 5.05 20.91 -18.88
C GLU A 317 6.41 21.38 -19.42
N ALA A 318 6.70 22.69 -19.29
CA ALA A 318 7.98 23.25 -19.68
C ALA A 318 9.14 22.65 -18.87
N LEU A 319 8.97 22.50 -17.56
CA LEU A 319 9.96 21.90 -16.65
C LEU A 319 10.29 20.46 -17.04
N ILE A 320 9.27 19.64 -17.30
CA ILE A 320 9.45 18.24 -17.73
C ILE A 320 10.18 18.19 -19.07
N ALA A 321 9.77 19.02 -20.04
CA ALA A 321 10.40 19.05 -21.35
C ALA A 321 11.89 19.47 -21.29
N GLU A 322 12.22 20.45 -20.45
CA GLU A 322 13.60 20.87 -20.22
C GLU A 322 14.44 19.77 -19.56
N PHE A 323 13.93 19.16 -18.50
CA PHE A 323 14.61 18.07 -17.79
C PHE A 323 14.78 16.83 -18.67
N ALA A 324 13.76 16.45 -19.43
CA ALA A 324 13.86 15.35 -20.39
C ALA A 324 14.97 15.59 -21.41
N ARG A 325 15.07 16.81 -21.96
CA ARG A 325 16.11 17.20 -22.91
C ARG A 325 17.51 17.15 -22.29
N SER A 326 17.67 17.64 -21.05
CA SER A 326 18.98 17.61 -20.36
C SER A 326 19.44 16.19 -20.03
N ARG A 327 18.50 15.24 -19.92
CA ARG A 327 18.76 13.80 -19.73
C ARG A 327 18.86 13.01 -21.04
N GLY A 328 18.83 13.68 -22.19
CA GLY A 328 19.00 13.04 -23.50
C GLY A 328 17.76 12.30 -24.02
N TYR A 329 16.58 12.51 -23.41
CA TYR A 329 15.34 11.97 -23.93
C TYR A 329 14.91 12.74 -25.19
N ARG A 330 14.39 11.99 -26.16
CA ARG A 330 13.74 12.56 -27.35
C ARG A 330 12.23 12.50 -27.14
N SER A 331 11.59 13.67 -27.12
CA SER A 331 10.14 13.76 -27.09
C SER A 331 9.54 13.10 -28.32
N ARG A 332 8.48 12.32 -28.11
CA ARG A 332 7.69 11.67 -29.15
C ARG A 332 6.22 11.68 -28.75
N GLN A 333 5.36 11.42 -29.72
CA GLN A 333 3.98 11.10 -29.42
C GLN A 333 3.91 9.74 -28.70
N VAL A 334 3.16 9.70 -27.61
CA VAL A 334 2.82 8.49 -26.86
C VAL A 334 1.31 8.34 -26.93
N THR A 335 0.82 7.20 -27.38
CA THR A 335 -0.63 6.95 -27.52
C THR A 335 -1.24 6.53 -26.19
N ASP A 336 -2.54 6.73 -26.04
CA ASP A 336 -3.30 6.28 -24.86
C ASP A 336 -3.16 4.76 -24.63
N ASP A 337 -3.17 3.97 -25.70
CA ASP A 337 -2.92 2.52 -25.63
C ASP A 337 -1.54 2.21 -25.07
N GLU A 338 -0.50 2.92 -25.54
CA GLU A 338 0.86 2.70 -25.02
C GLU A 338 0.99 3.14 -23.56
N ILE A 339 0.35 4.25 -23.17
CA ILE A 339 0.29 4.69 -21.78
C ILE A 339 -0.35 3.58 -20.93
N LEU A 340 -1.52 3.08 -21.31
CA LEU A 340 -2.24 2.07 -20.55
C LEU A 340 -1.42 0.78 -20.40
N GLU A 341 -0.87 0.27 -21.50
CA GLU A 341 -0.06 -0.95 -21.49
C GLU A 341 1.19 -0.80 -20.62
N ARG A 342 1.91 0.32 -20.73
CA ARG A 342 3.13 0.55 -19.95
C ARG A 342 2.86 0.79 -18.47
N LEU A 343 1.67 1.28 -18.11
CA LEU A 343 1.30 1.41 -16.71
C LEU A 343 0.85 0.07 -16.09
N LEU A 344 0.14 -0.77 -16.85
CA LEU A 344 -0.51 -1.97 -16.29
C LEU A 344 0.27 -3.27 -16.53
N TYR A 345 0.86 -3.47 -17.70
CA TYR A 345 1.50 -4.76 -18.02
C TYR A 345 2.76 -5.04 -17.19
N PRO A 346 3.62 -4.04 -16.88
CA PRO A 346 4.75 -4.28 -15.98
C PRO A 346 4.31 -4.63 -14.55
N MET A 347 3.14 -4.14 -14.11
CA MET A 347 2.58 -4.57 -12.83
C MET A 347 2.14 -6.03 -12.87
N ILE A 348 1.50 -6.47 -13.95
CA ILE A 348 1.09 -7.86 -14.12
C ILE A 348 2.31 -8.78 -14.11
N ASP A 349 3.37 -8.42 -14.83
CA ASP A 349 4.61 -9.18 -14.83
C ASP A 349 5.24 -9.25 -13.43
N GLU A 350 5.21 -8.15 -12.67
CA GLU A 350 5.64 -8.16 -11.27
C GLU A 350 4.75 -9.04 -10.39
N GLY A 351 3.44 -9.06 -10.62
CA GLY A 351 2.51 -9.97 -9.96
C GLY A 351 2.86 -11.43 -10.23
N MET A 352 3.28 -11.78 -11.46
CA MET A 352 3.76 -13.13 -11.77
C MET A 352 5.06 -13.47 -11.02
N LYS A 353 6.00 -12.51 -10.90
CA LYS A 353 7.23 -12.70 -10.09
C LYS A 353 6.90 -12.92 -8.61
N ILE A 354 5.97 -12.16 -8.06
CA ILE A 354 5.48 -12.30 -6.68
C ILE A 354 4.91 -13.72 -6.44
N LEU A 355 4.20 -14.30 -7.41
CA LEU A 355 3.70 -15.67 -7.33
C LEU A 355 4.82 -16.70 -7.44
N ASP A 356 5.72 -16.54 -8.41
CA ASP A 356 6.83 -17.48 -8.64
C ASP A 356 7.81 -17.51 -7.44
N GLU A 357 7.96 -16.39 -6.73
CA GLU A 357 8.75 -16.26 -5.50
C GLU A 357 8.01 -16.72 -4.23
N GLY A 358 6.72 -17.06 -4.32
CA GLY A 358 5.90 -17.45 -3.17
C GLY A 358 5.59 -16.32 -2.19
N ILE A 359 5.72 -15.06 -2.63
CA ILE A 359 5.39 -13.88 -1.82
C ILE A 359 3.87 -13.76 -1.65
N ALA A 360 3.10 -14.05 -2.71
CA ALA A 360 1.65 -14.25 -2.60
C ALA A 360 1.34 -15.74 -2.79
N GLN A 361 0.31 -16.24 -2.09
CA GLN A 361 -0.06 -17.65 -2.16
C GLN A 361 -0.79 -17.97 -3.47
N ARG A 362 -1.56 -16.99 -3.99
CA ARG A 362 -2.45 -17.15 -5.15
C ARG A 362 -2.54 -15.86 -5.94
N ALA A 363 -2.89 -15.96 -7.22
CA ALA A 363 -3.16 -14.80 -8.07
C ALA A 363 -4.35 -13.98 -7.55
N SER A 364 -5.37 -14.64 -7.00
CA SER A 364 -6.54 -14.00 -6.38
C SER A 364 -6.18 -13.15 -5.15
N ASP A 365 -5.14 -13.52 -4.39
CA ASP A 365 -4.66 -12.73 -3.24
C ASP A 365 -4.11 -11.38 -3.72
N ILE A 366 -3.40 -11.36 -4.85
CA ILE A 366 -2.92 -10.12 -5.50
C ILE A 366 -4.12 -9.26 -5.94
N ASP A 367 -5.15 -9.89 -6.51
CA ASP A 367 -6.37 -9.18 -6.91
C ASP A 367 -7.04 -8.51 -5.71
N VAL A 368 -7.19 -9.22 -4.59
CA VAL A 368 -7.76 -8.67 -3.35
C VAL A 368 -6.96 -7.47 -2.84
N VAL A 369 -5.62 -7.54 -2.86
CA VAL A 369 -4.75 -6.41 -2.49
C VAL A 369 -5.04 -5.18 -3.34
N TRP A 370 -5.13 -5.35 -4.66
CA TRP A 370 -5.31 -4.23 -5.58
C TRP A 370 -6.73 -3.64 -5.56
N LEU A 371 -7.75 -4.48 -5.41
CA LEU A 371 -9.15 -4.04 -5.26
C LEU A 371 -9.35 -3.22 -3.98
N ASN A 372 -8.75 -3.65 -2.88
CA ASN A 372 -9.04 -3.09 -1.55
C ASN A 372 -8.01 -2.08 -1.06
N GLY A 373 -6.79 -2.09 -1.60
CA GLY A 373 -5.69 -1.21 -1.18
C GLY A 373 -5.35 -0.10 -2.17
N TYR A 374 -5.53 -0.34 -3.47
CA TYR A 374 -5.01 0.55 -4.53
C TYR A 374 -6.09 1.06 -5.50
N GLY A 375 -7.36 0.71 -5.27
CA GLY A 375 -8.49 1.20 -6.05
C GLY A 375 -8.52 0.64 -7.47
N TRP A 376 -8.08 -0.61 -7.67
CA TRP A 376 -8.23 -1.29 -8.95
C TRP A 376 -9.71 -1.34 -9.36
N PRO A 377 -10.06 -1.12 -10.65
CA PRO A 377 -11.45 -1.02 -11.07
C PRO A 377 -12.18 -2.36 -10.89
N ALA A 378 -13.12 -2.43 -9.95
CA ALA A 378 -13.81 -3.67 -9.59
C ALA A 378 -14.49 -4.37 -10.78
N ARG A 379 -14.96 -3.62 -11.79
CA ARG A 379 -15.53 -4.16 -13.03
C ARG A 379 -14.57 -5.04 -13.86
N THR A 380 -13.30 -5.10 -13.48
CA THR A 380 -12.26 -5.89 -14.15
C THR A 380 -11.70 -7.01 -13.28
N GLY A 381 -12.28 -7.26 -12.09
CA GLY A 381 -11.94 -8.40 -11.22
C GLY A 381 -10.63 -8.28 -10.43
N GLY A 382 -9.61 -7.63 -10.98
CA GLY A 382 -8.28 -7.52 -10.37
C GLY A 382 -7.19 -7.58 -11.46
N PRO A 383 -5.95 -7.14 -11.19
CA PRO A 383 -4.87 -7.16 -12.18
C PRO A 383 -4.60 -8.54 -12.78
N MET A 384 -4.65 -9.61 -11.99
CA MET A 384 -4.33 -10.96 -12.45
C MET A 384 -5.49 -11.55 -13.25
N PHE A 385 -6.73 -11.44 -12.74
CA PHE A 385 -7.94 -11.82 -13.48
C PHE A 385 -8.09 -11.05 -14.80
N TRP A 386 -7.87 -9.74 -14.77
CA TRP A 386 -7.91 -8.90 -15.97
C TRP A 386 -6.86 -9.32 -16.99
N ALA A 387 -5.65 -9.68 -16.54
CA ALA A 387 -4.58 -10.13 -17.42
C ALA A 387 -4.95 -11.42 -18.17
N GLU A 388 -5.65 -12.35 -17.53
CA GLU A 388 -6.15 -13.57 -18.18
C GLU A 388 -7.17 -13.22 -19.28
N GLY A 389 -8.10 -12.30 -19.01
CA GLY A 389 -9.07 -11.82 -19.99
C GLY A 389 -8.44 -11.09 -21.19
N VAL A 390 -7.34 -10.38 -20.98
CA VAL A 390 -6.55 -9.75 -22.07
C VAL A 390 -5.77 -10.79 -22.89
N GLY A 391 -5.34 -11.88 -22.25
CA GLY A 391 -4.48 -12.91 -22.79
C GLY A 391 -3.00 -12.70 -22.44
N LEU A 392 -2.43 -13.63 -21.67
CA LEU A 392 -1.05 -13.53 -21.18
C LEU A 392 0.01 -13.50 -22.29
N GLY A 393 -0.20 -14.26 -23.38
CA GLY A 393 0.69 -14.22 -24.55
C GLY A 393 0.72 -12.86 -25.25
N ARG A 394 -0.43 -12.19 -25.33
CA ARG A 394 -0.53 -10.82 -25.83
C ARG A 394 0.23 -9.86 -24.92
N ILE A 395 0.04 -9.96 -23.60
CA ILE A 395 0.74 -9.12 -22.63
C ILE A 395 2.26 -9.29 -22.75
N ALA A 396 2.73 -10.53 -22.81
CA ALA A 396 4.15 -10.84 -22.95
C ALA A 396 4.73 -10.27 -24.26
N THR A 397 4.04 -10.46 -25.39
CA THR A 397 4.43 -9.87 -26.69
C THR A 397 4.52 -8.34 -26.63
N ARG A 398 3.55 -7.68 -25.99
CA ARG A 398 3.54 -6.22 -25.86
C ARG A 398 4.67 -5.74 -24.95
N LEU A 399 4.92 -6.41 -23.82
CA LEU A 399 6.06 -6.12 -22.95
C LEU A 399 7.41 -6.27 -23.69
N GLN A 400 7.58 -7.31 -24.49
CA GLN A 400 8.77 -7.47 -25.35
C GLN A 400 8.90 -6.34 -26.36
N SER A 401 7.80 -5.94 -27.01
CA SER A 401 7.81 -4.80 -27.95
C SER A 401 8.19 -3.47 -27.27
N HIS A 402 7.95 -3.38 -25.95
CA HIS A 402 8.33 -2.22 -25.14
C HIS A 402 9.67 -2.40 -24.42
N ALA A 403 10.39 -3.53 -24.52
CA ALA A 403 11.55 -3.83 -23.66
C ALA A 403 12.61 -2.71 -23.62
N GLY A 404 12.97 -2.14 -24.78
CA GLY A 404 13.89 -1.00 -24.85
C GLY A 404 13.36 0.29 -24.16
N LYS A 405 12.04 0.44 -24.10
CA LYS A 405 11.32 1.53 -23.43
C LYS A 405 11.01 1.22 -21.96
N LEU A 406 11.06 -0.03 -21.51
CA LEU A 406 10.82 -0.39 -20.11
C LEU A 406 12.09 -0.24 -19.26
N GLY A 407 13.28 -0.40 -19.85
CA GLY A 407 14.56 -0.23 -19.14
C GLY A 407 14.83 -1.42 -18.23
N PRO A 408 15.23 -1.24 -16.96
CA PRO A 408 15.43 -2.35 -16.03
C PRO A 408 14.18 -3.24 -15.86
N ASP A 409 12.98 -2.69 -16.07
CA ASP A 409 11.71 -3.43 -16.03
C ASP A 409 11.42 -4.24 -17.32
N GLY A 410 12.33 -4.25 -18.30
CA GLY A 410 12.14 -4.94 -19.58
C GLY A 410 12.33 -6.46 -19.53
N ALA A 411 12.85 -7.01 -18.42
CA ALA A 411 13.02 -8.44 -18.24
C ALA A 411 11.72 -9.08 -17.72
N LEU A 412 11.13 -9.95 -18.56
CA LEU A 412 9.93 -10.71 -18.24
C LEU A 412 10.16 -11.68 -17.06
N SER A 413 9.10 -11.96 -16.31
CA SER A 413 8.98 -13.13 -15.43
C SER A 413 9.21 -14.43 -16.21
N GLN A 414 9.68 -15.47 -15.51
CA GLN A 414 9.88 -16.79 -16.12
C GLN A 414 8.58 -17.32 -16.72
N ARG A 415 7.46 -17.12 -16.02
CA ARG A 415 6.13 -17.53 -16.49
C ARG A 415 5.71 -16.84 -17.80
N LEU A 416 5.81 -15.51 -17.89
CA LEU A 416 5.45 -14.81 -19.14
C LEU A 416 6.46 -15.10 -20.26
N ALA A 417 7.74 -15.29 -19.94
CA ALA A 417 8.75 -15.69 -20.92
C ALA A 417 8.44 -17.07 -21.51
N HIS A 418 8.04 -18.04 -20.68
CA HIS A 418 7.62 -19.36 -21.14
C HIS A 418 6.36 -19.29 -22.01
N ILE A 419 5.34 -18.53 -21.60
CA ILE A 419 4.11 -18.35 -22.39
C ILE A 419 4.43 -17.73 -23.75
N ALA A 420 5.27 -16.69 -23.80
CA ALA A 420 5.70 -16.08 -25.05
C ALA A 420 6.45 -17.06 -25.97
N ALA A 421 7.26 -17.96 -25.41
CA ALA A 421 8.00 -18.97 -26.17
C ALA A 421 7.07 -20.06 -26.74
N SER A 422 6.05 -20.47 -25.98
CA SER A 422 5.09 -21.50 -26.39
C SER A 422 4.09 -21.01 -27.44
N ASP A 423 3.59 -19.78 -27.31
CA ASP A 423 2.69 -19.18 -28.31
C ASP A 423 3.42 -18.88 -29.63
N GLY A 424 4.74 -18.65 -29.57
CA GLY A 424 5.60 -18.49 -30.75
C GLY A 424 5.87 -19.79 -31.54
N GLN A 425 5.57 -20.96 -30.98
CA GLN A 425 5.70 -22.26 -31.65
C GLN A 425 4.40 -22.73 -32.33
N ALA A 426 3.29 -22.02 -32.13
CA ALA A 426 1.97 -22.36 -32.67
C ALA A 426 1.56 -21.55 -33.92
N ASN A 427 2.49 -20.77 -34.50
CA ASN A 427 2.28 -20.00 -35.74
C ASN A 427 3.16 -20.49 -36.89
#